data_AF-A0A7V9HJH0-F1
#
_entry.id   AF-A0A7V9HJH0-F1
#
_cell.length_a   1.000
_cell.length_b   1.000
_cell.length_c   1.000
_cell.angle_alpha   90.00
_cell.angle_beta   90.00
_cell.angle_gamma   90.00
#
_symmetry.space_group_name_H-M   'P 1'
#
loop_
_entity.id
_entity.type
_entity.pdbx_description
1 polymer ?
#
loop_
_entity_poly.entity_id
_entity_poly.type
_entity_poly.pdbx_seq_one_letter_code
_entity_poly.pdbx_strand_id
1 'polypeptide(L)'
;MAIGVRAALLILDNFEHLLAAAPLVADLLTRCPRLAVLATSRERLHLRGEHELVVPPLEVPAAAPGPVEPAAGLSGVAAVRLFVERAAAVRGAFALTAENAAAVAEICRCLDGLPLAIELAAGWAKIFSPAALLGRLEPSLPLLVGGARDLPDRQRTMRDAIAWSHDLLDPSERAFFRRLALFAGGFTLEAAAAVTSRGDEQPGWPEAIGRPPGSSSSALDLLASLVDKSLVRSLPTEAAGDVRFGMLET
;
A
#
# COMPACT_ATOMS: atom_id res chain seq x y z
N MET A 1 -36.17 -10.33 5.59
CA MET A 1 -34.79 -9.96 5.95
C MET A 1 -34.72 -9.65 7.44
N ALA A 2 -33.84 -10.32 8.19
CA ALA A 2 -33.86 -10.39 9.65
C ALA A 2 -33.33 -9.14 10.41
N ILE A 3 -32.80 -8.14 9.70
CA ILE A 3 -32.21 -6.93 10.31
C ILE A 3 -33.30 -5.92 10.73
N GLY A 4 -34.36 -5.74 9.90
CA GLY A 4 -35.56 -4.97 10.25
C GLY A 4 -35.27 -3.55 10.77
N VAL A 5 -35.88 -3.18 11.90
CA VAL A 5 -35.76 -1.86 12.55
C VAL A 5 -34.69 -1.80 13.66
N ARG A 6 -33.83 -2.81 13.76
CA ARG A 6 -32.80 -2.86 14.80
C ARG A 6 -31.62 -1.96 14.43
N ALA A 7 -31.01 -1.33 15.44
CA ALA A 7 -29.69 -0.76 15.24
C ALA A 7 -28.68 -1.90 15.10
N ALA A 8 -27.93 -1.88 14.01
CA ALA A 8 -26.91 -2.88 13.72
C ALA A 8 -25.73 -2.23 13.00
N LEU A 9 -24.54 -2.76 13.24
CA LEU A 9 -23.34 -2.47 12.46
C LEU A 9 -22.99 -3.73 11.66
N LEU A 10 -22.95 -3.61 10.34
CA LEU A 10 -22.49 -4.66 9.45
C LEU A 10 -21.06 -4.33 9.01
N ILE A 11 -20.12 -5.23 9.32
CA ILE A 11 -18.73 -5.11 8.89
C ILE A 11 -18.53 -6.01 7.67
N LEU A 12 -18.11 -5.41 6.56
CA LEU A 12 -17.79 -6.11 5.31
C LEU A 12 -16.28 -5.99 5.09
N ASP A 13 -15.55 -7.05 5.40
CA ASP A 13 -14.10 -7.05 5.25
C ASP A 13 -13.69 -7.45 3.83
N ASN A 14 -12.70 -6.76 3.26
CA ASN A 14 -12.03 -7.10 1.99
C ASN A 14 -13.02 -7.17 0.80
N PHE A 15 -13.87 -6.14 0.68
CA PHE A 15 -15.00 -6.08 -0.25
C PHE A 15 -14.62 -5.89 -1.72
N GLU A 16 -13.35 -5.62 -2.05
CA GLU A 16 -12.87 -5.43 -3.44
C GLU A 16 -13.11 -6.66 -4.33
N HIS A 17 -13.30 -7.84 -3.76
CA HIS A 17 -13.63 -9.06 -4.52
C HIS A 17 -15.11 -9.16 -4.89
N LEU A 18 -15.96 -8.33 -4.26
CA LEU A 18 -17.41 -8.40 -4.31
C LEU A 18 -18.03 -7.05 -4.69
N LEU A 19 -17.30 -6.20 -5.40
CA LEU A 19 -17.78 -4.86 -5.81
C LEU A 19 -19.08 -4.92 -6.60
N ALA A 20 -19.31 -5.97 -7.39
CA ALA A 20 -20.58 -6.21 -8.08
C ALA A 20 -21.78 -6.34 -7.12
N ALA A 21 -21.55 -6.62 -5.84
CA ALA A 21 -22.56 -6.66 -4.78
C ALA A 21 -22.78 -5.31 -4.08
N ALA A 22 -22.03 -4.25 -4.41
CA ALA A 22 -22.22 -2.92 -3.83
C ALA A 22 -23.68 -2.39 -3.91
N PRO A 23 -24.44 -2.61 -5.01
CA PRO A 23 -25.85 -2.21 -5.06
C PRO A 23 -26.71 -2.87 -3.95
N LEU A 24 -26.37 -4.09 -3.51
CA LEU A 24 -27.07 -4.76 -2.41
C LEU A 24 -26.85 -4.04 -1.07
N VAL A 25 -25.67 -3.44 -0.87
CA VAL A 25 -25.37 -2.64 0.33
C VAL A 25 -26.25 -1.39 0.35
N ALA A 26 -26.40 -0.71 -0.78
CA ALA A 26 -27.29 0.45 -0.90
C ALA A 26 -28.76 0.08 -0.65
N ASP A 27 -29.20 -1.05 -1.18
CA ASP A 27 -30.54 -1.59 -0.94
C ASP A 27 -30.79 -1.90 0.54
N LEU A 28 -29.81 -2.47 1.23
CA LEU A 28 -29.90 -2.76 2.67
C LEU A 28 -29.99 -1.48 3.49
N LEU A 29 -29.15 -0.49 3.22
CA LEU A 29 -29.15 0.81 3.90
C LEU A 29 -30.47 1.56 3.69
N THR A 30 -31.06 1.47 2.49
CA THR A 30 -32.35 2.08 2.17
C THR A 30 -33.51 1.43 2.95
N ARG A 31 -33.48 0.10 3.10
CA ARG A 31 -34.56 -0.66 3.76
C ARG A 31 -34.39 -0.74 5.28
N CYS A 32 -33.19 -0.51 5.81
CA CYS A 32 -32.85 -0.64 7.22
C CYS A 32 -32.31 0.70 7.76
N PRO A 33 -33.15 1.66 8.18
CA PRO A 33 -32.73 3.03 8.49
C PRO A 33 -31.82 3.16 9.73
N ARG A 34 -31.62 2.09 10.50
CA ARG A 34 -30.73 2.03 11.66
C ARG A 34 -29.50 1.13 11.44
N LEU A 35 -29.29 0.67 10.21
CA LEU A 35 -28.11 -0.08 9.83
C LEU A 35 -26.97 0.90 9.51
N ALA A 36 -25.81 0.68 10.12
CA ALA A 36 -24.54 1.23 9.68
C ALA A 36 -23.74 0.12 8.99
N VAL A 37 -23.00 0.48 7.94
CA VAL A 37 -22.10 -0.45 7.24
C VAL A 37 -20.69 0.13 7.31
N LEU A 38 -19.74 -0.68 7.76
CA LEU A 38 -18.31 -0.42 7.65
C LEU A 38 -17.74 -1.43 6.66
N ALA A 39 -17.37 -0.97 5.48
CA ALA A 39 -16.70 -1.80 4.49
C ALA A 39 -15.20 -1.48 4.48
N THR A 40 -14.35 -2.49 4.54
CA THR A 40 -12.94 -2.35 4.16
C THR A 40 -12.82 -2.79 2.70
N SER A 41 -12.16 -1.98 1.89
CA SER A 41 -11.90 -2.30 0.50
C SER A 41 -10.68 -1.50 0.02
N ARG A 42 -10.07 -1.97 -1.04
CA ARG A 42 -8.98 -1.26 -1.74
C ARG A 42 -9.49 -0.42 -2.90
N GLU A 43 -10.73 -0.64 -3.32
CA GLU A 43 -11.45 0.10 -4.34
C GLU A 43 -12.70 0.71 -3.71
N ARG A 44 -13.11 1.89 -4.18
CA ARG A 44 -14.35 2.51 -3.70
C ARG A 44 -15.56 1.73 -4.17
N LEU A 45 -16.61 1.68 -3.35
CA LEU A 45 -17.84 1.01 -3.74
C LEU A 45 -18.67 1.85 -4.74
N HIS A 46 -18.32 3.14 -4.91
CA HIS A 46 -19.00 4.13 -5.76
C HIS A 46 -20.48 4.29 -5.40
N LEU A 47 -20.79 4.27 -4.11
CA LEU A 47 -22.16 4.48 -3.61
C LEU A 47 -22.40 5.96 -3.27
N ARG A 48 -23.61 6.46 -3.55
CA ARG A 48 -23.96 7.88 -3.30
C ARG A 48 -23.81 8.32 -1.83
N GLY A 49 -24.00 7.40 -0.89
CA GLY A 49 -23.88 7.67 0.56
C GLY A 49 -22.55 7.17 1.16
N GLU A 50 -21.56 6.87 0.33
CA GLU A 50 -20.25 6.40 0.76
C GLU A 50 -19.45 7.53 1.43
N HIS A 51 -18.83 7.19 2.56
CA HIS A 51 -17.87 8.06 3.23
C HIS A 51 -16.53 7.31 3.30
N GLU A 52 -15.55 7.83 2.58
CA GLU A 52 -14.22 7.24 2.52
C GLU A 52 -13.38 7.67 3.73
N LEU A 53 -12.78 6.69 4.41
CA LEU A 53 -11.76 6.91 5.42
C LEU A 53 -10.45 6.30 4.91
N VAL A 54 -9.55 7.15 4.40
CA VAL A 54 -8.22 6.72 3.98
C VAL A 54 -7.41 6.33 5.21
N VAL A 55 -6.88 5.11 5.22
CA VAL A 55 -6.00 4.62 6.28
C VAL A 55 -4.55 4.96 5.90
N PRO A 56 -3.90 5.95 6.55
CA PRO A 56 -2.53 6.29 6.23
C PRO A 56 -1.57 5.18 6.73
N PRO A 57 -0.35 5.10 6.16
CA PRO A 57 0.73 4.36 6.79
C PRO A 57 1.00 4.83 8.23
N LEU A 58 1.75 4.04 8.99
CA LEU A 58 2.14 4.44 10.34
C LEU A 58 3.07 5.65 10.28
N GLU A 59 2.95 6.49 11.30
CA GLU A 59 3.90 7.59 11.52
C GLU A 59 5.33 7.04 11.59
N VAL A 60 6.23 7.67 10.83
CA VAL A 60 7.66 7.37 10.81
C VAL A 60 8.45 8.55 11.40
N PRO A 61 9.65 8.31 11.96
CA PRO A 61 10.49 9.39 12.47
C PRO A 61 10.83 10.42 11.37
N ALA A 62 10.83 11.70 11.71
CA ALA A 62 11.15 12.77 10.76
C ALA A 62 12.61 12.68 10.26
N ALA A 63 12.82 12.90 8.97
CA ALA A 63 14.14 13.05 8.37
C ALA A 63 14.68 14.47 8.62
N ALA A 64 15.08 14.77 9.86
CA ALA A 64 15.67 16.07 10.19
C ALA A 64 17.21 16.02 10.06
N PRO A 65 17.85 17.03 9.44
CA PRO A 65 19.31 17.19 9.54
C PRO A 65 19.67 17.55 10.99
N GLY A 66 20.09 16.56 11.76
CA GLY A 66 20.45 16.71 13.17
C GLY A 66 20.75 15.37 13.84
N PRO A 67 21.14 15.39 15.14
CA PRO A 67 21.28 14.17 15.91
C PRO A 67 19.96 13.39 15.91
N VAL A 68 20.05 12.07 15.73
CA VAL A 68 18.88 11.18 15.82
C VAL A 68 18.21 11.39 17.17
N GLU A 69 16.87 11.53 17.17
CA GLU A 69 16.06 11.59 18.37
C GLU A 69 16.46 10.48 19.36
N PRO A 70 16.62 10.78 20.66
CA PRO A 70 16.93 9.77 21.65
C PRO A 70 15.92 8.61 21.61
N ALA A 71 16.35 7.41 22.00
CA ALA A 71 15.48 6.22 22.00
C ALA A 71 14.13 6.44 22.71
N ALA A 72 14.12 7.27 23.77
CA ALA A 72 12.89 7.68 24.46
C ALA A 72 11.90 8.42 23.55
N GLY A 73 12.38 9.37 22.73
CA GLY A 73 11.53 10.10 21.76
C GLY A 73 11.00 9.19 20.65
N LEU A 74 11.84 8.29 20.13
CA LEU A 74 11.45 7.35 19.07
C LEU A 74 10.45 6.28 19.52
N SER A 75 10.44 5.91 20.81
CA SER A 75 9.51 4.91 21.35
C SER A 75 8.03 5.31 21.27
N GLY A 76 7.73 6.60 21.07
CA GLY A 76 6.36 7.07 20.84
C GLY A 76 5.87 6.90 19.41
N VAL A 77 6.79 6.77 18.45
CA VAL A 77 6.48 6.74 17.01
C VAL A 77 5.89 5.38 16.62
N ALA A 78 4.74 5.40 15.94
CA ALA A 78 3.94 4.19 15.69
C ALA A 78 4.69 3.10 14.91
N ALA A 79 5.44 3.45 13.86
CA ALA A 79 6.24 2.48 13.10
C ALA A 79 7.36 1.84 13.95
N VAL A 80 8.05 2.64 14.77
CA VAL A 80 9.12 2.17 15.67
C VAL A 80 8.56 1.24 16.72
N ARG A 81 7.42 1.59 17.31
CA ARG A 81 6.73 0.73 18.28
C ARG A 81 6.39 -0.63 17.68
N LEU A 82 5.79 -0.65 16.49
CA LEU A 82 5.47 -1.90 15.80
C LEU A 82 6.73 -2.74 15.55
N PHE A 83 7.81 -2.12 15.06
CA PHE A 83 9.07 -2.82 14.82
C PHE A 83 9.59 -3.47 16.11
N VAL A 84 9.63 -2.72 17.21
CA VAL A 84 10.12 -3.22 18.52
C VAL A 84 9.24 -4.35 19.04
N GLU A 85 7.91 -4.20 18.98
CA GLU A 85 6.95 -5.23 19.41
C GLU A 85 7.15 -6.53 18.62
N ARG A 86 7.29 -6.45 17.30
CA ARG A 86 7.50 -7.61 16.43
C ARG A 86 8.89 -8.23 16.58
N ALA A 87 9.93 -7.41 16.70
CA ALA A 87 11.29 -7.87 16.93
C ALA A 87 11.43 -8.57 18.30
N ALA A 88 10.77 -8.05 19.34
CA ALA A 88 10.71 -8.67 20.66
C ALA A 88 10.00 -10.03 20.63
N ALA A 89 8.94 -10.17 19.83
CA ALA A 89 8.22 -11.44 19.68
C ALA A 89 9.10 -12.57 19.11
N VAL A 90 10.06 -12.26 18.24
CA VAL A 90 11.00 -13.26 17.66
C VAL A 90 12.33 -13.35 18.42
N ARG A 91 12.70 -12.29 19.15
CA ARG A 91 13.91 -12.18 19.99
C ARG A 91 13.53 -11.50 21.31
N GLY A 92 13.17 -12.28 22.33
CA GLY A 92 12.62 -11.77 23.60
C GLY A 92 13.47 -10.75 24.38
N ALA A 93 14.77 -10.64 24.09
CA ALA A 93 15.67 -9.64 24.68
C ALA A 93 15.82 -8.37 23.83
N PHE A 94 15.07 -8.24 22.73
CA PHE A 94 15.13 -7.07 21.87
C PHE A 94 14.47 -5.87 22.58
N ALA A 95 15.23 -4.78 22.69
CA ALA A 95 14.74 -3.50 23.17
C ALA A 95 15.33 -2.39 22.29
N LEU A 96 14.61 -1.27 22.20
CA LEU A 96 15.15 -0.06 21.59
C LEU A 96 16.21 0.53 22.54
N THR A 97 17.42 0.73 22.03
CA THR A 97 18.56 1.29 22.79
C THR A 97 19.17 2.45 22.04
N ALA A 98 20.03 3.22 22.70
CA ALA A 98 20.72 4.34 22.06
C ALA A 98 21.57 3.89 20.85
N GLU A 99 22.13 2.68 20.91
CA GLU A 99 22.99 2.12 19.87
C GLU A 99 22.22 1.66 18.62
N ASN A 100 20.95 1.25 18.77
CA ASN A 100 20.15 0.72 17.66
C ASN A 100 19.05 1.66 17.16
N ALA A 101 18.74 2.72 17.93
CA ALA A 101 17.69 3.70 17.64
C ALA A 101 17.76 4.27 16.22
N ALA A 102 18.96 4.71 15.80
CA ALA A 102 19.17 5.27 14.47
C ALA A 102 18.83 4.29 13.35
N ALA A 103 19.29 3.04 13.46
CA ALA A 103 19.03 2.03 12.46
C ALA A 103 17.54 1.63 12.41
N VAL A 104 16.86 1.54 13.56
CA VAL A 104 15.42 1.25 13.61
C VAL A 104 14.60 2.37 13.00
N ALA A 105 14.95 3.63 13.29
CA ALA A 105 14.30 4.79 12.68
C ALA A 105 14.46 4.77 11.16
N GLU A 106 15.68 4.52 10.67
CA GLU A 106 15.96 4.42 9.24
C GLU A 106 15.17 3.29 8.57
N ILE A 107 15.16 2.10 9.16
CA ILE A 107 14.37 0.96 8.67
C ILE A 107 12.89 1.37 8.54
N CYS A 108 12.32 2.00 9.56
CA CYS A 108 10.91 2.42 9.52
C CYS A 108 10.62 3.42 8.40
N ARG A 109 11.58 4.33 8.11
CA ARG A 109 11.47 5.27 6.99
C ARG A 109 11.63 4.57 5.65
N CYS A 110 12.62 3.70 5.47
CA CYS A 110 12.81 2.94 4.23
C CYS A 110 11.62 2.05 3.89
N LEU A 111 10.85 1.65 4.90
CA LEU A 111 9.64 0.85 4.73
C LEU A 111 8.35 1.70 4.66
N ASP A 112 8.48 3.03 4.52
CA ASP A 112 7.38 3.99 4.35
C ASP A 112 6.26 3.88 5.41
N GLY A 113 6.59 3.40 6.61
CA GLY A 113 5.60 3.18 7.67
C GLY A 113 4.58 2.08 7.36
N LEU A 114 4.81 1.24 6.35
CA LEU A 114 3.89 0.16 5.96
C LEU A 114 3.91 -0.96 7.01
N PRO A 115 2.80 -1.22 7.74
CA PRO A 115 2.79 -2.18 8.84
C PRO A 115 3.29 -3.58 8.46
N LEU A 116 2.86 -4.09 7.31
CA LEU A 116 3.24 -5.42 6.84
C LEU A 116 4.75 -5.50 6.53
N ALA A 117 5.30 -4.47 5.89
CA ALA A 117 6.72 -4.42 5.56
C ALA A 117 7.57 -4.38 6.85
N ILE A 118 7.15 -3.57 7.83
CA ILE A 118 7.77 -3.49 9.16
C ILE A 118 7.74 -4.84 9.87
N GLU A 119 6.60 -5.54 9.86
CA GLU A 119 6.45 -6.84 10.50
C GLU A 119 7.36 -7.89 9.87
N LEU A 120 7.41 -7.94 8.53
CA LEU A 120 8.29 -8.85 7.80
C LEU A 120 9.76 -8.55 8.08
N ALA A 121 10.17 -7.28 8.07
CA ALA A 121 11.54 -6.88 8.40
C ALA A 121 11.91 -7.22 9.84
N ALA A 122 11.02 -6.94 10.80
CA ALA A 122 11.23 -7.23 12.22
C ALA A 122 11.39 -8.73 12.50
N GLY A 123 10.78 -9.61 11.70
CA GLY A 123 10.98 -11.05 11.75
C GLY A 123 12.45 -11.48 11.60
N TRP A 124 13.27 -10.69 10.91
CA TRP A 124 14.71 -10.93 10.73
C TRP A 124 15.57 -10.50 11.91
N ALA A 125 15.02 -9.85 12.94
CA ALA A 125 15.76 -9.42 14.13
C ALA A 125 16.35 -10.58 14.96
N LYS A 126 15.90 -11.82 14.70
CA LYS A 126 16.48 -13.05 15.26
C LYS A 126 17.84 -13.40 14.63
N ILE A 127 18.09 -12.93 13.40
CA ILE A 127 19.28 -13.26 12.61
C ILE A 127 20.22 -12.05 12.48
N PHE A 128 19.66 -10.87 12.24
CA PHE A 128 20.42 -9.64 12.01
C PHE A 128 20.21 -8.62 13.13
N SER A 129 21.25 -7.81 13.41
CA SER A 129 21.09 -6.57 14.16
C SER A 129 20.36 -5.53 13.30
N PRO A 130 19.72 -4.50 13.89
CA PRO A 130 19.08 -3.44 13.13
C PRO A 130 20.00 -2.78 12.10
N ALA A 131 21.26 -2.48 12.44
CA ALA A 131 22.22 -1.92 11.49
C ALA A 131 22.55 -2.88 10.34
N ALA A 132 22.69 -4.18 10.62
CA ALA A 132 22.95 -5.19 9.59
C ALA A 132 21.73 -5.46 8.69
N LEU A 133 20.51 -5.34 9.25
CA LEU A 133 19.26 -5.43 8.51
C LEU A 133 19.10 -4.22 7.58
N LEU A 134 19.35 -3.01 8.09
CA LEU A 134 19.27 -1.77 7.31
C LEU A 134 20.15 -1.81 6.06
N GLY A 135 21.42 -2.19 6.20
CA GLY A 135 22.35 -2.30 5.05
C GLY A 135 21.97 -3.37 4.02
N ARG A 136 20.91 -4.15 4.27
CA ARG A 136 20.36 -5.11 3.31
C ARG A 136 18.97 -4.73 2.77
N LEU A 137 18.33 -3.70 3.32
CA LEU A 137 17.07 -3.17 2.80
C LEU A 137 17.30 -2.28 1.57
N GLU A 138 18.40 -1.52 1.54
CA GLU A 138 18.73 -0.58 0.45
C GLU A 138 18.72 -1.20 -0.98
N PRO A 139 18.99 -2.51 -1.19
CA PRO A 139 18.89 -3.09 -2.53
C PRO A 139 17.78 -4.14 -2.74
N SER A 140 16.90 -4.49 -1.77
CA SER A 140 16.19 -5.78 -1.88
C SER A 140 14.84 -5.99 -1.15
N LEU A 141 13.75 -5.87 -1.91
CA LEU A 141 12.45 -6.55 -1.67
C LEU A 141 12.55 -8.05 -1.26
N PRO A 142 13.53 -8.86 -1.73
CA PRO A 142 13.69 -10.26 -1.31
C PRO A 142 13.82 -10.53 0.19
N LEU A 143 14.13 -9.54 1.03
CA LEU A 143 14.16 -9.72 2.48
C LEU A 143 12.78 -9.58 3.14
N LEU A 144 11.77 -9.06 2.45
CA LEU A 144 10.42 -8.93 3.00
C LEU A 144 9.62 -10.22 2.75
N VAL A 145 10.18 -11.33 3.23
CA VAL A 145 9.65 -12.69 3.13
C VAL A 145 9.67 -13.38 4.50
N GLY A 146 8.86 -14.44 4.65
CA GLY A 146 8.88 -15.27 5.86
C GLY A 146 7.85 -14.87 6.92
N GLY A 147 6.75 -14.25 6.52
CA GLY A 147 5.60 -14.01 7.39
C GLY A 147 5.07 -15.30 8.04
N ALA A 148 4.34 -15.15 9.13
CA ALA A 148 3.84 -16.28 9.90
C ALA A 148 2.93 -17.20 9.05
N ARG A 149 2.97 -18.52 9.31
CA ARG A 149 2.25 -19.50 8.47
C ARG A 149 0.73 -19.43 8.62
N ASP A 150 0.26 -18.89 9.73
CA ASP A 150 -1.13 -18.62 10.05
C ASP A 150 -1.64 -17.29 9.44
N LEU A 151 -0.78 -16.50 8.79
CA LEU A 151 -1.22 -15.39 7.97
C LEU A 151 -1.78 -15.89 6.63
N PRO A 152 -2.76 -15.18 6.05
CA PRO A 152 -3.19 -15.39 4.66
C PRO A 152 -2.00 -15.39 3.70
N ASP A 153 -2.02 -16.23 2.66
CA ASP A 153 -0.91 -16.37 1.71
C ASP A 153 -0.42 -15.00 1.18
N ARG A 154 -1.37 -14.10 0.88
CA ARG A 154 -1.13 -12.72 0.41
C ARG A 154 -0.33 -11.84 1.37
N GLN A 155 -0.25 -12.18 2.65
CA GLN A 155 0.44 -11.41 3.69
C GLN A 155 1.76 -12.06 4.13
N ARG A 156 2.18 -13.17 3.51
CA ARG A 156 3.41 -13.86 3.90
C ARG A 156 4.68 -13.20 3.36
N THR A 157 4.56 -12.45 2.28
CA THR A 157 5.64 -11.65 1.70
C THR A 157 5.08 -10.34 1.14
N MET A 158 5.93 -9.32 0.99
CA MET A 158 5.51 -8.09 0.28
C MET A 158 5.19 -8.36 -1.18
N ARG A 159 5.90 -9.31 -1.80
CA ARG A 159 5.62 -9.72 -3.19
C ARG A 159 4.23 -10.30 -3.33
N ASP A 160 3.80 -11.16 -2.41
CA ASP A 160 2.47 -11.78 -2.48
C ASP A 160 1.36 -10.75 -2.26
N ALA A 161 1.59 -9.76 -1.39
CA ALA A 161 0.65 -8.65 -1.15
C ALA A 161 0.49 -7.78 -2.41
N ILE A 162 1.60 -7.44 -3.06
CA ILE A 162 1.61 -6.68 -4.31
C ILE A 162 1.00 -7.49 -5.45
N ALA A 163 1.37 -8.78 -5.57
CA ALA A 163 0.87 -9.68 -6.62
C ALA A 163 -0.65 -9.82 -6.56
N TRP A 164 -1.23 -10.00 -5.36
CA TRP A 164 -2.68 -10.01 -5.18
C TRP A 164 -3.35 -8.72 -5.68
N SER A 165 -2.71 -7.57 -5.43
CA SER A 165 -3.21 -6.27 -5.88
C SER A 165 -3.19 -6.13 -7.38
N HIS A 166 -2.08 -6.52 -8.00
CA HIS A 166 -1.95 -6.59 -9.45
C HIS A 166 -2.92 -7.59 -10.07
N ASP A 167 -3.20 -8.72 -9.41
CA ASP A 167 -4.07 -9.78 -9.93
C ASP A 167 -5.57 -9.46 -9.89
N LEU A 168 -5.97 -8.36 -9.26
CA LEU A 168 -7.33 -7.84 -9.34
C LEU A 168 -7.53 -6.77 -10.42
N LEU A 169 -6.44 -6.28 -11.02
CA LEU A 169 -6.51 -5.37 -12.14
C LEU A 169 -6.99 -6.07 -13.41
N ASP A 170 -7.70 -5.34 -14.26
CA ASP A 170 -7.99 -5.78 -15.62
C ASP A 170 -6.71 -5.76 -16.49
N PRO A 171 -6.69 -6.43 -17.65
CA PRO A 171 -5.49 -6.53 -18.49
C PRO A 171 -4.89 -5.18 -18.91
N SER A 172 -5.73 -4.17 -19.15
CA SER A 172 -5.30 -2.84 -19.58
C SER A 172 -4.66 -2.06 -18.45
N GLU A 173 -5.23 -2.14 -17.25
CA GLU A 173 -4.69 -1.56 -16.02
C GLU A 173 -3.36 -2.22 -15.64
N ARG A 174 -3.24 -3.55 -15.73
CA ARG A 174 -1.96 -4.25 -15.49
C ARG A 174 -0.87 -3.80 -16.44
N ALA A 175 -1.20 -3.63 -17.71
CA ALA A 175 -0.23 -3.19 -18.72
C ALA A 175 0.19 -1.73 -18.50
N PHE A 176 -0.73 -0.87 -18.07
CA PHE A 176 -0.44 0.51 -17.71
C PHE A 176 0.43 0.59 -16.45
N PHE A 177 0.03 -0.10 -15.37
CA PHE A 177 0.77 -0.13 -14.10
C PHE A 177 2.22 -0.60 -14.25
N ARG A 178 2.45 -1.66 -15.05
CA ARG A 178 3.82 -2.16 -15.31
C ARG A 178 4.71 -1.15 -16.04
N ARG A 179 4.14 -0.26 -16.86
CA ARG A 179 4.91 0.81 -17.52
C ARG A 179 5.24 1.96 -16.57
N LEU A 180 4.41 2.20 -15.56
CA LEU A 180 4.69 3.22 -14.55
C LEU A 180 5.94 2.89 -13.73
N ALA A 181 6.31 1.60 -13.61
CA ALA A 181 7.54 1.14 -12.97
C ALA A 181 8.84 1.71 -13.58
N LEU A 182 8.77 2.40 -14.74
CA LEU A 182 9.89 3.14 -15.33
C LEU A 182 10.26 4.41 -14.56
N PHE A 183 9.33 4.96 -13.77
CA PHE A 183 9.54 6.20 -13.03
C PHE A 183 10.06 5.92 -11.61
N ALA A 184 11.14 6.58 -11.23
CA ALA A 184 11.62 6.68 -9.85
C ALA A 184 11.25 8.06 -9.29
N GLY A 185 10.69 8.15 -8.08
CA GLY A 185 10.32 9.43 -7.45
C GLY A 185 9.02 10.06 -8.00
N GLY A 186 8.16 9.25 -8.61
CA GLY A 186 6.86 9.65 -9.14
C GLY A 186 6.87 10.29 -10.53
N PHE A 187 5.68 10.62 -11.03
CA PHE A 187 5.43 11.04 -12.42
C PHE A 187 4.22 11.98 -12.53
N THR A 188 4.11 12.68 -13.67
CA THR A 188 2.91 13.46 -14.04
C THR A 188 2.02 12.65 -14.98
N LEU A 189 0.76 13.06 -15.17
CA LEU A 189 -0.16 12.42 -16.11
C LEU A 189 0.40 12.45 -17.55
N GLU A 190 1.02 13.55 -17.96
CA GLU A 190 1.62 13.74 -19.28
C GLU A 190 2.77 12.76 -19.49
N ALA A 191 3.61 12.58 -18.48
CA ALA A 191 4.71 11.62 -18.52
C ALA A 191 4.18 10.18 -18.63
N ALA A 192 3.17 9.82 -17.83
CA ALA A 192 2.52 8.52 -17.89
C ALA A 192 1.88 8.26 -19.27
N ALA A 193 1.19 9.25 -19.85
CA ALA A 193 0.59 9.16 -21.18
C ALA A 193 1.66 8.99 -22.29
N ALA A 194 2.80 9.67 -22.17
CA ALA A 194 3.88 9.61 -23.15
C ALA A 194 4.56 8.23 -23.19
N VAL A 195 4.80 7.59 -22.05
CA VAL A 195 5.45 6.26 -22.01
C VAL A 195 4.48 5.13 -22.35
N THR A 196 3.18 5.34 -22.20
CA THR A 196 2.15 4.33 -22.47
C THR A 196 1.65 4.35 -23.91
N SER A 197 1.64 5.51 -24.56
CA SER A 197 1.34 5.64 -26.00
C SER A 197 2.45 5.10 -26.90
N ARG A 198 3.73 5.22 -26.50
CA ARG A 198 4.89 4.76 -27.31
C ARG A 198 5.03 3.25 -27.46
N GLY A 199 4.47 2.47 -26.53
CA GLY A 199 4.56 1.00 -26.55
C GLY A 199 3.72 0.31 -27.62
N ASP A 200 2.82 1.04 -28.29
CA ASP A 200 1.90 0.48 -29.29
C ASP A 200 2.48 0.49 -30.71
N GLU A 201 3.53 1.27 -30.97
CA GLU A 201 4.02 1.53 -32.33
C GLU A 201 5.41 0.93 -32.64
N GLN A 202 6.10 0.35 -31.66
CA GLN A 202 7.51 -0.01 -31.83
C GLN A 202 7.75 -1.54 -31.87
N PRO A 203 8.22 -2.09 -33.01
CA PRO A 203 8.51 -3.52 -33.14
C PRO A 203 9.62 -3.94 -32.16
N GLY A 204 9.35 -4.93 -31.30
CA GLY A 204 10.35 -5.50 -30.37
C GLY A 204 10.11 -5.22 -28.89
N TRP A 205 9.05 -4.49 -28.52
CA TRP A 205 8.60 -4.46 -27.12
C TRP A 205 7.99 -5.82 -26.74
N PRO A 206 8.27 -6.37 -25.55
CA PRO A 206 7.67 -7.64 -25.13
C PRO A 206 6.15 -7.53 -25.17
N GLU A 207 5.45 -8.46 -25.87
CA GLU A 207 3.98 -8.52 -25.94
C GLU A 207 3.32 -8.40 -24.56
N ALA A 208 4.00 -8.91 -23.51
CA ALA A 208 3.56 -8.80 -22.13
C ALA A 208 3.27 -7.35 -21.70
N ILE A 209 4.05 -6.36 -22.18
CA ILE A 209 3.96 -4.96 -21.75
C ILE A 209 3.06 -4.15 -22.70
N GLY A 210 2.65 -4.65 -23.87
CA GLY A 210 1.82 -3.91 -24.85
C GLY A 210 0.42 -3.52 -24.34
N ARG A 211 -0.25 -2.52 -24.96
CA ARG A 211 -1.66 -2.25 -24.67
C ARG A 211 -2.49 -3.41 -25.23
N PRO A 212 -3.43 -3.99 -24.46
CA PRO A 212 -4.26 -5.06 -25.00
C PRO A 212 -5.06 -4.55 -26.21
N PRO A 213 -5.17 -5.34 -27.30
CA PRO A 213 -5.89 -4.92 -28.49
C PRO A 213 -7.36 -4.64 -28.15
N GLY A 214 -7.86 -3.46 -28.53
CA GLY A 214 -9.25 -3.03 -28.30
C GLY A 214 -9.49 -2.15 -27.06
N SER A 215 -8.46 -1.74 -26.31
CA SER A 215 -8.63 -0.80 -25.19
C SER A 215 -8.86 0.64 -25.69
N SER A 216 -10.04 1.19 -25.39
CA SER A 216 -10.42 2.58 -25.66
C SER A 216 -10.16 3.54 -24.49
N SER A 217 -9.71 3.03 -23.34
CA SER A 217 -9.52 3.83 -22.12
C SER A 217 -8.33 4.77 -22.28
N SER A 218 -8.52 6.04 -21.90
CA SER A 218 -7.44 7.03 -21.92
C SER A 218 -6.45 6.78 -20.77
N ALA A 219 -5.24 7.35 -20.87
CA ALA A 219 -4.27 7.30 -19.77
C ALA A 219 -4.82 7.92 -18.48
N LEU A 220 -5.71 8.91 -18.60
CA LEU A 220 -6.39 9.52 -17.46
C LEU A 220 -7.36 8.54 -16.79
N ASP A 221 -8.16 7.79 -17.57
CA ASP A 221 -9.11 6.82 -17.01
C ASP A 221 -8.38 5.68 -16.28
N LEU A 222 -7.28 5.19 -16.87
CA LEU A 222 -6.44 4.15 -16.27
C LEU A 222 -5.74 4.66 -15.00
N LEU A 223 -5.24 5.89 -15.01
CA LEU A 223 -4.64 6.51 -13.82
C LEU A 223 -5.68 6.71 -12.72
N ALA A 224 -6.86 7.22 -13.05
CA ALA A 224 -7.95 7.40 -12.10
C ALA A 224 -8.37 6.08 -11.47
N SER A 225 -8.47 5.00 -12.27
CA SER A 225 -8.76 3.67 -11.76
C SER A 225 -7.67 3.14 -10.81
N LEU A 226 -6.38 3.31 -11.15
CA LEU A 226 -5.30 2.89 -10.26
C LEU A 226 -5.23 3.70 -8.95
N VAL A 227 -5.61 4.98 -8.99
CA VAL A 227 -5.75 5.80 -7.78
C VAL A 227 -6.92 5.30 -6.93
N ASP A 228 -8.06 5.00 -7.55
CA ASP A 228 -9.24 4.46 -6.86
C ASP A 228 -8.95 3.09 -6.22
N LYS A 229 -8.11 2.28 -6.87
CA LYS A 229 -7.61 0.98 -6.39
C LYS A 229 -6.41 1.09 -5.44
N SER A 230 -6.04 2.30 -5.03
CA SER A 230 -4.96 2.61 -4.09
C SER A 230 -3.56 2.10 -4.50
N LEU A 231 -3.34 1.83 -5.79
CA LEU A 231 -2.04 1.39 -6.33
C LEU A 231 -1.15 2.57 -6.74
N VAL A 232 -1.77 3.72 -6.99
CA VAL A 232 -1.11 5.00 -7.25
C VAL A 232 -1.68 6.04 -6.29
N ARG A 233 -0.84 6.93 -5.78
CA ARG A 233 -1.24 8.00 -4.86
C ARG A 233 -0.90 9.35 -5.46
N SER A 234 -1.73 10.35 -5.19
CA SER A 234 -1.36 11.74 -5.42
C SER A 234 -0.35 12.17 -4.36
N LEU A 235 0.76 12.75 -4.81
CA LEU A 235 1.77 13.33 -3.94
C LEU A 235 1.46 14.82 -3.73
N PRO A 236 1.58 15.32 -2.49
CA PRO A 236 1.40 16.75 -2.23
C PRO A 236 2.42 17.54 -3.06
N THR A 237 1.94 18.54 -3.81
CA THR A 237 2.78 19.35 -4.69
C THR A 237 2.98 20.72 -4.05
N GLU A 238 4.25 21.11 -3.81
CA GLU A 238 4.60 22.39 -3.15
C GLU A 238 4.49 23.61 -4.09
N ALA A 239 4.34 23.40 -5.41
CA ALA A 239 4.25 24.47 -6.40
C ALA A 239 2.98 24.35 -7.26
N ALA A 240 2.33 25.48 -7.52
CA ALA A 240 1.17 25.59 -8.40
C ALA A 240 1.55 25.18 -9.83
N GLY A 241 1.17 23.97 -10.25
CA GLY A 241 1.38 23.51 -11.61
C GLY A 241 0.77 22.13 -11.85
N ASP A 242 1.46 21.07 -11.44
CA ASP A 242 1.12 19.72 -11.89
C ASP A 242 1.00 18.74 -10.73
N VAL A 243 -0.14 18.05 -10.64
CA VAL A 243 -0.36 16.96 -9.68
C VAL A 243 0.63 15.85 -9.97
N ARG A 244 1.50 15.55 -9.00
CA ARG A 244 2.40 14.40 -9.08
C ARG A 244 1.72 13.15 -8.54
N PHE A 245 2.05 12.03 -9.14
CA PHE A 245 1.60 10.71 -8.74
C PHE A 245 2.81 9.85 -8.36
N GLY A 246 2.64 8.96 -7.40
CA GLY A 246 3.66 8.02 -6.97
C GLY A 246 3.07 6.63 -6.76
N MET A 247 3.89 5.61 -6.99
CA MET A 247 3.63 4.27 -6.47
C MET A 247 4.31 4.16 -5.10
N LEU A 248 3.90 3.19 -4.29
CA LEU A 248 4.67 2.83 -3.11
C LEU A 248 6.05 2.33 -3.56
N GLU A 249 7.09 3.00 -3.11
CA GLU A 249 8.47 2.53 -3.29
C GLU A 249 8.77 1.59 -2.12
N THR A 250 9.21 0.37 -2.42
CA THR A 250 9.51 -0.68 -1.43
C THR A 250 10.71 -1.48 -1.89
#